data_AF-U1HDC9-F1
#
_entry.id   AF-U1HDC9-F1
#
_cell.length_a   1.000
_cell.length_b   1.000
_cell.length_c   1.000
_cell.angle_alpha   90.00
_cell.angle_beta   90.00
_cell.angle_gamma   90.00
#
_symmetry.space_group_name_H-M   'P 1'
#
loop_
_entity.id
_entity.type
_entity.pdbx_description
1 polymer ?
#
loop_
_entity_poly.entity_id
_entity_poly.type
_entity_poly.pdbx_seq_one_letter_code
_entity_poly.pdbx_strand_id
1 'polypeptide(L)'
;MYKSAMYRLLINRLKANAQSFTGPYSFLEHYSYGLGADDLTAYGEQEMKRSGKVFYARYHNLTRNQLPFIRASGQDRVVQSAERFSEGFHDANLANETAAETQPSPTVAVIVSEADGSNNTLSVKNCPAFSQKPNIDVGINAQARWAAIFAPAIQTRLNNDLMGANLSVGEAIELMDLCPFETVASKGPSSLSPFCGLFTAMEWKSYDYYQALNKYYGHGTGNPLAPTLGVGFVNELIARLIHSPVHDRTCTNRTLDSSNATFPVDAKLYADFSHDNDMEAIFAALGLYNATDPLPVSSIQDAEHSDGFSASWTVPFAARMYVEKMRCGADGKEYIRVLLNNRVMPLHTCGADGLGRCTLDSFVQSLNFARGGGRWERCYIS
;
A
#
# COMPACT_ATOMS: atom_id res chain seq x y z
N MET A 1 -3.08 16.80 -6.27
CA MET A 1 -2.98 17.94 -7.23
C MET A 1 -1.56 18.31 -7.73
N TYR A 2 -0.48 18.28 -6.93
CA TYR A 2 0.84 18.79 -7.35
C TYR A 2 1.50 17.98 -8.51
N LYS A 3 1.48 16.64 -8.45
CA LYS A 3 2.17 15.79 -9.45
C LYS A 3 1.61 15.90 -10.87
N SER A 4 0.27 15.86 -11.03
CA SER A 4 -0.36 15.94 -12.36
C SER A 4 -0.05 17.27 -13.06
N ALA A 5 0.04 18.36 -12.29
CA ALA A 5 0.49 19.65 -12.81
C ALA A 5 1.98 19.63 -13.22
N MET A 6 2.86 19.02 -12.41
CA MET A 6 4.29 18.88 -12.76
C MET A 6 4.48 18.08 -14.05
N TYR A 7 3.83 16.92 -14.19
CA TYR A 7 3.93 16.11 -15.41
C TYR A 7 3.41 16.86 -16.64
N ARG A 8 2.32 17.60 -16.51
CA ARG A 8 1.81 18.46 -17.59
C ARG A 8 2.83 19.53 -18.00
N LEU A 9 3.46 20.19 -17.03
CA LEU A 9 4.49 21.20 -17.29
C LEU A 9 5.71 20.58 -17.97
N LEU A 10 6.16 19.41 -17.50
CA LEU A 10 7.25 18.67 -18.10
C LEU A 10 6.97 18.34 -19.58
N ILE A 11 5.81 17.76 -19.88
CA ILE A 11 5.43 17.39 -21.25
C ILE A 11 5.31 18.63 -22.14
N ASN A 12 4.70 19.71 -21.65
CA ASN A 12 4.58 20.95 -22.42
C ASN A 12 5.95 21.55 -22.73
N ARG A 13 6.86 21.57 -21.75
CA ARG A 13 8.23 22.07 -21.95
C ARG A 13 9.00 21.18 -22.91
N LEU A 14 8.86 19.86 -22.80
CA LEU A 14 9.48 18.89 -23.70
C LEU A 14 9.06 19.15 -25.15
N LYS A 15 7.74 19.33 -25.38
CA LYS A 15 7.17 19.65 -26.69
C LYS A 15 7.56 21.03 -27.23
N ALA A 16 7.78 22.01 -26.36
CA ALA A 16 8.19 23.35 -26.77
C ALA A 16 9.67 23.43 -27.16
N ASN A 17 10.54 22.61 -26.55
CA ASN A 17 11.98 22.79 -26.65
C ASN A 17 12.70 21.70 -27.46
N ALA A 18 12.16 20.48 -27.53
CA ALA A 18 12.79 19.41 -28.32
C ALA A 18 12.68 19.73 -29.82
N GLN A 19 13.79 19.58 -30.55
CA GLN A 19 13.86 19.93 -31.97
C GLN A 19 13.06 18.97 -32.86
N SER A 20 12.98 17.69 -32.50
CA SER A 20 12.21 16.68 -33.24
C SER A 20 11.90 15.47 -32.36
N PHE A 21 10.81 14.77 -32.68
CA PHE A 21 10.42 13.51 -32.04
C PHE A 21 10.50 12.37 -33.05
N THR A 22 11.53 11.52 -32.93
CA THR A 22 11.77 10.42 -33.87
C THR A 22 11.93 9.08 -33.16
N GLY A 23 11.85 7.97 -33.91
CA GLY A 23 12.01 6.62 -33.37
C GLY A 23 11.05 6.33 -32.20
N PRO A 24 11.54 5.85 -31.04
CA PRO A 24 10.68 5.53 -29.90
C PRO A 24 9.99 6.76 -29.29
N TYR A 25 10.42 7.98 -29.63
CA TYR A 25 9.86 9.23 -29.12
C TYR A 25 8.76 9.81 -30.02
N SER A 26 8.51 9.25 -31.21
CA SER A 26 7.61 9.85 -32.21
C SER A 26 6.18 10.08 -31.70
N PHE A 27 5.74 9.29 -30.72
CA PHE A 27 4.42 9.46 -30.12
C PHE A 27 4.26 10.81 -29.39
N LEU A 28 5.36 11.43 -28.92
CA LEU A 28 5.33 12.70 -28.18
C LEU A 28 4.83 13.88 -29.02
N GLU A 29 5.01 13.83 -30.34
CA GLU A 29 4.49 14.83 -31.30
C GLU A 29 2.97 15.01 -31.14
N HIS A 30 2.25 13.90 -31.03
CA HIS A 30 0.78 13.88 -30.93
C HIS A 30 0.27 13.61 -29.52
N TYR A 31 1.16 13.27 -28.59
CA TYR A 31 0.79 13.07 -27.19
C TYR A 31 0.24 14.36 -26.57
N SER A 32 -0.86 14.22 -25.85
CA SER A 32 -1.47 15.28 -25.05
C SER A 32 -1.69 14.76 -23.65
N TYR A 33 -1.16 15.47 -22.65
CA TYR A 33 -1.32 15.07 -21.26
C TYR A 33 -2.78 15.20 -20.84
N GLY A 34 -3.46 14.07 -20.63
CA GLY A 34 -4.89 13.99 -20.34
C GLY A 34 -5.25 13.45 -18.95
N LEU A 35 -4.26 13.06 -18.13
CA LEU A 35 -4.52 12.46 -16.83
C LEU A 35 -5.21 13.45 -15.88
N GLY A 36 -6.16 12.93 -15.11
CA GLY A 36 -6.76 13.60 -13.96
C GLY A 36 -5.79 13.73 -12.79
N ALA A 37 -6.34 13.91 -11.59
CA ALA A 37 -5.57 13.90 -10.35
C ALA A 37 -6.40 13.24 -9.25
N ASP A 38 -5.73 12.48 -8.38
CA ASP A 38 -6.25 11.96 -7.10
C ASP A 38 -7.39 10.92 -7.19
N ASP A 39 -8.12 10.83 -8.31
CA ASP A 39 -9.22 9.89 -8.58
C ASP A 39 -8.75 8.48 -8.98
N LEU A 40 -9.62 7.48 -8.76
CA LEU A 40 -9.44 6.14 -9.32
C LEU A 40 -9.61 6.13 -10.84
N THR A 41 -8.76 5.39 -11.54
CA THR A 41 -9.01 5.06 -12.94
C THR A 41 -10.04 3.94 -13.04
N ALA A 42 -10.70 3.80 -14.20
CA ALA A 42 -11.60 2.68 -14.46
C ALA A 42 -10.92 1.31 -14.27
N TYR A 43 -9.61 1.21 -14.53
CA TYR A 43 -8.84 0.01 -14.25
C TYR A 43 -8.74 -0.26 -12.74
N GLY A 44 -8.40 0.75 -11.94
CA GLY A 44 -8.35 0.63 -10.47
C GLY A 44 -9.69 0.25 -9.85
N GLU A 45 -10.80 0.78 -10.36
CA GLU A 45 -12.14 0.34 -9.94
C GLU A 45 -12.37 -1.15 -10.20
N GLN A 46 -11.95 -1.66 -11.36
CA GLN A 46 -12.06 -3.09 -11.70
C GLN A 46 -11.14 -3.95 -10.85
N GLU A 47 -9.95 -3.48 -10.48
CA GLU A 47 -9.07 -4.17 -9.55
C GLU A 47 -9.73 -4.36 -8.17
N MET A 48 -10.41 -3.32 -7.68
CA MET A 48 -11.12 -3.39 -6.39
C MET A 48 -12.35 -4.30 -6.47
N LYS A 49 -13.15 -4.23 -7.55
CA LYS A 49 -14.22 -5.21 -7.80
C LYS A 49 -13.70 -6.64 -7.82
N ARG A 50 -12.60 -6.88 -8.53
CA ARG A 50 -11.96 -8.19 -8.57
C ARG A 50 -11.48 -8.62 -7.19
N SER A 51 -10.93 -7.70 -6.39
CA SER A 51 -10.49 -7.97 -5.02
C SER A 51 -11.65 -8.43 -4.14
N GLY A 52 -12.83 -7.81 -4.26
CA GLY A 52 -14.07 -8.24 -3.60
C GLY A 52 -14.50 -9.66 -3.98
N LYS A 53 -14.49 -9.98 -5.29
CA LYS A 53 -14.79 -11.33 -5.80
C LYS A 53 -13.82 -12.38 -5.27
N VAL A 54 -12.53 -12.07 -5.28
CA VAL A 54 -11.47 -12.96 -4.78
C VAL A 54 -11.62 -13.19 -3.27
N PHE A 55 -11.91 -12.14 -2.49
CA PHE A 55 -12.14 -12.28 -1.05
C PHE A 55 -13.37 -13.16 -0.76
N TYR A 56 -14.48 -12.92 -1.46
CA TYR A 56 -15.69 -13.74 -1.34
C TYR A 56 -15.39 -15.22 -1.60
N ALA A 57 -14.74 -15.51 -2.74
CA ALA A 57 -14.43 -16.88 -3.14
C ALA A 57 -13.43 -17.56 -2.19
N ARG A 58 -12.39 -16.85 -1.74
CA ARG A 58 -11.36 -17.39 -0.83
C ARG A 58 -11.95 -17.82 0.50
N TYR A 59 -12.88 -17.04 1.04
CA TYR A 59 -13.50 -17.28 2.35
C TYR A 59 -14.95 -17.73 2.24
N HIS A 60 -15.33 -18.38 1.14
CA HIS A 60 -16.70 -18.78 0.78
C HIS A 60 -17.51 -19.38 1.93
N ASN A 61 -16.89 -20.27 2.73
CA ASN A 61 -17.55 -20.90 3.87
C ASN A 61 -18.07 -19.91 4.91
N LEU A 62 -17.41 -18.77 5.08
CA LEU A 62 -17.83 -17.65 5.93
C LEU A 62 -18.70 -16.66 5.16
N THR A 63 -18.22 -16.21 4.00
CA THR A 63 -18.80 -15.12 3.20
C THR A 63 -20.16 -15.46 2.60
N ARG A 64 -20.52 -16.74 2.49
CA ARG A 64 -21.87 -17.15 2.07
C ARG A 64 -22.99 -16.78 3.06
N ASN A 65 -22.64 -16.56 4.34
CA ASN A 65 -23.59 -16.31 5.43
C ASN A 65 -23.20 -15.11 6.31
N GLN A 66 -22.12 -14.40 6.00
CA GLN A 66 -21.57 -13.32 6.83
C GLN A 66 -21.16 -12.15 5.95
N LEU A 67 -21.52 -10.94 6.36
CA LEU A 67 -21.07 -9.71 5.72
C LEU A 67 -19.80 -9.20 6.41
N PRO A 68 -18.83 -8.66 5.66
CA PRO A 68 -17.70 -7.97 6.26
C PRO A 68 -18.15 -6.66 6.93
N PHE A 69 -17.57 -6.36 8.10
CA PHE A 69 -17.60 -5.01 8.66
C PHE A 69 -16.54 -4.15 7.95
N ILE A 70 -16.97 -3.06 7.29
CA ILE A 70 -16.10 -2.28 6.40
C ILE A 70 -15.82 -0.89 6.97
N ARG A 71 -14.54 -0.49 7.01
CA ARG A 71 -14.12 0.89 7.26
C ARG A 71 -13.25 1.41 6.13
N ALA A 72 -13.28 2.71 5.87
CA ALA A 72 -12.41 3.37 4.91
C ALA A 72 -11.80 4.63 5.50
N SER A 73 -10.53 4.91 5.18
CA SER A 73 -9.98 6.24 5.38
C SER A 73 -10.73 7.26 4.53
N GLY A 74 -10.96 8.46 5.07
CA GLY A 74 -11.81 9.52 4.53
C GLY A 74 -11.21 10.29 3.38
N GLN A 75 -10.74 9.58 2.36
CA GLN A 75 -10.33 10.14 1.08
C GLN A 75 -11.12 9.47 -0.06
N ASP A 76 -11.59 10.27 -1.02
CA ASP A 76 -12.55 9.83 -2.05
C ASP A 76 -12.13 8.54 -2.78
N ARG A 77 -10.87 8.44 -3.23
CA ARG A 77 -10.38 7.21 -3.89
C ARG A 77 -10.40 5.97 -2.99
N VAL A 78 -10.24 6.13 -1.68
CA VAL A 78 -10.24 5.03 -0.71
C VAL A 78 -11.67 4.58 -0.41
N VAL A 79 -12.58 5.54 -0.24
CA VAL A 79 -14.02 5.26 -0.08
C VAL A 79 -14.57 4.58 -1.33
N GLN A 80 -14.29 5.12 -2.52
CA GLN A 80 -14.68 4.49 -3.79
C GLN A 80 -14.06 3.10 -3.95
N SER A 81 -12.81 2.89 -3.53
CA SER A 81 -12.18 1.56 -3.55
C SER A 81 -12.95 0.55 -2.67
N ALA A 82 -13.41 0.99 -1.50
CA ALA A 82 -14.23 0.17 -0.60
C ALA A 82 -15.59 -0.16 -1.21
N GLU A 83 -16.25 0.81 -1.83
CA GLU A 83 -17.53 0.62 -2.53
C GLU A 83 -17.39 -0.37 -3.70
N ARG A 84 -16.33 -0.22 -4.52
CA ARG A 84 -16.05 -1.14 -5.64
C ARG A 84 -15.73 -2.55 -5.15
N PHE A 85 -15.01 -2.69 -4.03
CA PHE A 85 -14.84 -3.98 -3.37
C PHE A 85 -16.17 -4.58 -2.93
N SER A 86 -17.04 -3.79 -2.29
CA SER A 86 -18.38 -4.24 -1.87
C SER A 86 -19.24 -4.70 -3.03
N GLU A 87 -19.23 -3.97 -4.14
CA GLU A 87 -19.91 -4.39 -5.38
C GLU A 87 -19.39 -5.75 -5.87
N GLY A 88 -18.06 -5.92 -5.94
CA GLY A 88 -17.46 -7.18 -6.34
C GLY A 88 -17.77 -8.35 -5.41
N PHE A 89 -17.79 -8.10 -4.10
CA PHE A 89 -18.21 -9.08 -3.10
C PHE A 89 -19.67 -9.49 -3.31
N HIS A 90 -20.56 -8.52 -3.49
CA HIS A 90 -21.99 -8.76 -3.68
C HIS A 90 -22.28 -9.49 -4.99
N ASP A 91 -21.63 -9.11 -6.10
CA ASP A 91 -21.70 -9.84 -7.38
C ASP A 91 -21.38 -11.33 -7.20
N ALA A 92 -20.33 -11.65 -6.43
CA ALA A 92 -19.94 -13.03 -6.16
C ALA A 92 -20.93 -13.76 -5.25
N ASN A 93 -21.59 -13.05 -4.33
CA ASN A 93 -22.70 -13.58 -3.53
C ASN A 93 -23.91 -13.93 -4.41
N LEU A 94 -24.31 -13.02 -5.30
CA LEU A 94 -25.44 -13.23 -6.22
C LEU A 94 -25.21 -14.41 -7.17
N ALA A 95 -23.97 -14.63 -7.59
CA ALA A 95 -23.60 -15.74 -8.47
C ALA A 95 -23.48 -17.10 -7.74
N ASN A 96 -23.56 -17.13 -6.41
CA ASN A 96 -23.35 -18.36 -5.64
C ASN A 96 -24.67 -19.10 -5.38
N GLU A 97 -24.88 -20.19 -6.13
CA GLU A 97 -26.05 -21.08 -6.01
C GLU A 97 -26.19 -21.76 -4.63
N THR A 98 -25.13 -21.80 -3.83
CA THR A 98 -25.12 -22.43 -2.50
C THR A 98 -25.29 -21.45 -1.33
N ALA A 99 -25.45 -20.15 -1.60
CA ALA A 99 -25.78 -19.18 -0.57
C ALA A 99 -27.19 -19.48 -0.04
N ALA A 100 -27.35 -19.60 1.29
CA ALA A 100 -28.62 -19.99 1.90
C ALA A 100 -29.72 -18.94 1.65
N GLU A 101 -29.34 -17.66 1.55
CA GLU A 101 -30.19 -16.53 1.19
C GLU A 101 -29.33 -15.45 0.49
N THR A 102 -29.94 -14.68 -0.42
CA THR A 102 -29.30 -13.53 -1.06
C THR A 102 -29.02 -12.46 -0.02
N GLN A 103 -27.74 -12.17 0.25
CA GLN A 103 -27.35 -11.16 1.24
C GLN A 103 -27.37 -9.76 0.62
N PRO A 104 -27.69 -8.69 1.38
CA PRO A 104 -27.54 -7.33 0.87
C PRO A 104 -26.07 -7.02 0.58
N SER A 105 -25.82 -6.03 -0.28
CA SER A 105 -24.46 -5.54 -0.51
C SER A 105 -23.88 -4.95 0.78
N PRO A 106 -22.63 -5.28 1.16
CA PRO A 106 -22.00 -4.69 2.34
C PRO A 106 -21.73 -3.19 2.12
N THR A 107 -22.02 -2.37 3.11
CA THR A 107 -21.80 -0.91 3.07
C THR A 107 -20.52 -0.51 3.80
N VAL A 108 -19.95 0.64 3.43
CA VAL A 108 -18.85 1.26 4.20
C VAL A 108 -19.45 1.80 5.51
N ALA A 109 -19.26 1.07 6.61
CA ALA A 109 -19.90 1.36 7.89
C ALA A 109 -19.28 2.58 8.58
N VAL A 110 -17.98 2.79 8.42
CA VAL A 110 -17.26 3.92 9.02
C VAL A 110 -16.31 4.55 8.00
N ILE A 111 -16.46 5.85 7.78
CA ILE A 111 -15.48 6.67 7.07
C ILE A 111 -14.72 7.47 8.12
N VAL A 112 -13.42 7.17 8.27
CA VAL A 112 -12.58 7.79 9.30
C VAL A 112 -11.92 9.03 8.72
N SER A 113 -12.17 10.20 9.31
CA SER A 113 -11.68 11.48 8.79
C SER A 113 -10.15 11.51 8.66
N GLU A 114 -9.66 12.13 7.58
CA GLU A 114 -8.25 12.45 7.37
C GLU A 114 -7.89 13.91 7.66
N ALA A 115 -8.81 14.66 8.27
CA ALA A 115 -8.54 16.02 8.68
C ALA A 115 -7.43 16.07 9.74
N ASP A 116 -6.70 17.19 9.79
CA ASP A 116 -5.68 17.41 10.81
C ASP A 116 -6.27 17.28 12.21
N GLY A 117 -5.54 16.59 13.09
CA GLY A 117 -6.00 16.28 14.45
C GLY A 117 -6.97 15.10 14.57
N SER A 118 -7.41 14.51 13.44
CA SER A 118 -8.16 13.24 13.48
C SER A 118 -7.26 12.09 13.92
N ASN A 119 -7.75 11.30 14.88
CA ASN A 119 -7.18 10.01 15.21
C ASN A 119 -7.71 8.98 14.21
N ASN A 120 -6.85 8.56 13.28
CA ASN A 120 -7.21 7.65 12.20
C ASN A 120 -6.10 6.60 12.04
N THR A 121 -6.41 5.34 12.37
CA THR A 121 -5.48 4.21 12.25
C THR A 121 -5.21 3.80 10.80
N LEU A 122 -6.00 4.29 9.84
CA LEU A 122 -5.92 4.02 8.41
C LEU A 122 -5.24 5.15 7.62
N SER A 123 -4.91 6.27 8.27
CA SER A 123 -4.18 7.42 7.71
C SER A 123 -3.65 8.30 8.84
N VAL A 124 -2.48 7.97 9.38
CA VAL A 124 -1.96 8.62 10.59
C VAL A 124 -1.32 9.97 10.27
N LYS A 125 -1.94 11.06 10.73
CA LYS A 125 -1.42 12.44 10.57
C LYS A 125 -1.08 13.14 11.88
N ASN A 126 -1.44 12.54 13.02
CA ASN A 126 -1.29 13.12 14.35
C ASN A 126 0.06 12.81 15.02
N CYS A 127 1.10 12.43 14.26
CA CYS A 127 2.48 12.27 14.73
C CYS A 127 3.40 13.35 14.10
N PRO A 128 3.48 14.57 14.66
CA PRO A 128 4.18 15.70 14.03
C PRO A 128 5.66 15.44 13.74
N ALA A 129 6.38 14.78 14.64
CA ALA A 129 7.80 14.50 14.46
C ALA A 129 8.09 13.62 13.22
N PHE A 130 7.14 12.81 12.77
CA PHE A 130 7.31 11.98 11.57
C PHE A 130 7.37 12.83 10.29
N SER A 131 6.56 13.88 10.22
CA SER A 131 6.53 14.84 9.11
C SER A 131 7.63 15.91 9.20
N GLN A 132 8.57 15.75 10.13
CA GLN A 132 9.68 16.69 10.38
C GLN A 132 11.04 15.98 10.24
N LYS A 133 12.10 16.78 10.15
CA LYS A 133 13.47 16.27 10.16
C LYS A 133 13.81 15.69 11.56
N PRO A 134 14.59 14.61 11.64
CA PRO A 134 15.21 13.90 10.51
C PRO A 134 14.31 12.87 9.83
N ASN A 135 13.13 12.55 10.37
CA ASN A 135 12.30 11.42 9.93
C ASN A 135 11.85 11.51 8.47
N ILE A 136 11.40 12.70 8.02
CA ILE A 136 11.01 12.92 6.63
C ILE A 136 12.20 12.78 5.65
N ASP A 137 13.41 13.10 6.10
CA ASP A 137 14.62 13.08 5.27
C ASP A 137 15.15 11.65 5.05
N VAL A 138 14.75 10.66 5.86
CA VAL A 138 15.30 9.28 5.77
C VAL A 138 15.00 8.65 4.41
N GLY A 139 13.73 8.62 4.00
CA GLY A 139 13.30 8.12 2.69
C GLY A 139 13.82 8.96 1.53
N ILE A 140 13.73 10.29 1.65
CA ILE A 140 14.20 11.25 0.62
C ILE A 140 15.70 11.04 0.35
N ASN A 141 16.52 10.93 1.40
CA ASN A 141 17.96 10.75 1.25
C ASN A 141 18.32 9.39 0.65
N ALA A 142 17.60 8.32 1.02
CA ALA A 142 17.82 6.99 0.45
C ALA A 142 17.51 6.98 -1.06
N GLN A 143 16.37 7.54 -1.45
CA GLN A 143 15.99 7.70 -2.86
C GLN A 143 16.98 8.58 -3.62
N ALA A 144 17.38 9.73 -3.07
CA ALA A 144 18.32 10.65 -3.71
C ALA A 144 19.68 10.01 -3.99
N ARG A 145 20.20 9.20 -3.05
CA ARG A 145 21.46 8.45 -3.22
C ARG A 145 21.36 7.46 -4.37
N TRP A 146 20.27 6.72 -4.46
CA TRP A 146 20.09 5.76 -5.55
C TRP A 146 19.82 6.44 -6.90
N ALA A 147 18.98 7.48 -6.93
CA ALA A 147 18.74 8.29 -8.12
C ALA A 147 20.03 8.86 -8.71
N ALA A 148 20.97 9.30 -7.87
CA ALA A 148 22.28 9.79 -8.31
C ALA A 148 23.15 8.72 -9.01
N ILE A 149 22.80 7.43 -8.90
CA ILE A 149 23.52 6.32 -9.53
C ILE A 149 22.87 5.91 -10.84
N PHE A 150 21.57 5.59 -10.84
CA PHE A 150 20.94 4.97 -12.02
C PHE A 150 20.41 5.97 -13.05
N ALA A 151 19.95 7.15 -12.60
CA ALA A 151 19.23 8.09 -13.47
C ALA A 151 20.10 9.02 -14.34
N PRO A 152 21.36 9.37 -14.01
CA PRO A 152 22.18 10.24 -14.88
C PRO A 152 22.42 9.67 -16.29
N ALA A 153 22.62 8.35 -16.40
CA ALA A 153 22.80 7.70 -17.70
C ALA A 153 21.52 7.77 -18.55
N ILE A 154 20.35 7.61 -17.92
CA ILE A 154 19.04 7.76 -18.55
C ILE A 154 18.85 9.20 -19.01
N GLN A 155 19.07 10.17 -18.13
CA GLN A 155 18.93 11.59 -18.42
C GLN A 155 19.86 12.04 -19.56
N THR A 156 21.10 11.56 -19.58
CA THR A 156 22.05 11.82 -20.67
C THR A 156 21.54 11.25 -22.00
N ARG A 157 21.06 10.00 -22.02
CA ARG A 157 20.47 9.40 -23.24
C ARG A 157 19.27 10.22 -23.73
N LEU A 158 18.32 10.52 -22.85
CA LEU A 158 17.10 11.24 -23.23
C LEU A 158 17.42 12.62 -23.81
N ASN A 159 18.40 13.35 -23.25
CA ASN A 159 18.80 14.66 -23.78
C ASN A 159 19.58 14.59 -25.09
N ASN A 160 20.31 13.50 -25.34
CA ASN A 160 20.95 13.26 -26.63
C ASN A 160 19.91 12.94 -27.71
N ASP A 161 18.91 12.13 -27.38
CA ASP A 161 17.86 11.73 -28.32
C ASP A 161 16.84 12.85 -28.57
N LEU A 162 16.56 13.67 -27.56
CA LEU A 162 15.62 14.79 -27.58
C LEU A 162 16.39 16.11 -27.49
N MET A 163 17.17 16.42 -28.53
CA MET A 163 17.96 17.65 -28.58
C MET A 163 17.11 18.89 -28.24
N GLY A 164 17.55 19.65 -27.24
CA GLY A 164 16.83 20.83 -26.73
C GLY A 164 15.94 20.59 -25.51
N ALA A 165 15.66 19.33 -25.14
CA ALA A 165 14.80 19.00 -24.01
C ALA A 165 15.34 19.50 -22.65
N ASN A 166 16.66 19.46 -22.46
CA ASN A 166 17.37 19.87 -21.24
C ASN A 166 16.75 19.33 -19.93
N LEU A 167 16.44 18.03 -19.94
CA LEU A 167 15.87 17.31 -18.80
C LEU A 167 16.86 17.22 -17.64
N SER A 168 16.37 17.47 -16.44
CA SER A 168 17.06 17.13 -15.19
C SER A 168 16.94 15.63 -14.86
N VAL A 169 17.73 15.17 -13.89
CA VAL A 169 17.64 13.78 -13.39
C VAL A 169 16.25 13.50 -12.80
N GLY A 170 15.66 14.44 -12.07
CA GLY A 170 14.31 14.30 -11.53
C GLY A 170 13.28 14.13 -12.64
N GLU A 171 13.35 14.96 -13.68
CA GLU A 171 12.41 14.89 -14.81
C GLU A 171 12.57 13.61 -15.64
N ALA A 172 13.77 13.04 -15.73
CA ALA A 172 13.95 11.72 -16.32
C ALA A 172 13.21 10.63 -15.54
N ILE A 173 13.19 10.71 -14.20
CA ILE A 173 12.41 9.81 -13.34
C ILE A 173 10.91 10.10 -13.48
N GLU A 174 10.50 11.36 -13.59
CA GLU A 174 9.09 11.73 -13.84
C GLU A 174 8.58 11.17 -15.18
N LEU A 175 9.43 11.09 -16.21
CA LEU A 175 9.08 10.37 -17.45
C LEU A 175 8.91 8.86 -17.24
N MET A 176 9.64 8.26 -16.28
CA MET A 176 9.40 6.87 -15.87
C MET A 176 8.06 6.73 -15.15
N ASP A 177 7.68 7.67 -14.27
CA ASP A 177 6.39 7.67 -13.58
C ASP A 177 5.20 7.65 -14.57
N LEU A 178 5.33 8.31 -15.72
CA LEU A 178 4.27 8.35 -16.73
C LEU A 178 3.95 6.98 -17.34
N CYS A 179 4.90 6.03 -17.37
CA CYS A 179 4.62 4.69 -17.88
C CYS A 179 3.48 3.98 -17.11
N PRO A 180 3.57 3.75 -15.79
CA PRO A 180 2.49 3.11 -15.04
C PRO A 180 1.21 3.95 -15.04
N PHE A 181 1.29 5.27 -14.84
CA PHE A 181 0.09 6.13 -14.80
C PHE A 181 -0.70 6.13 -16.10
N GLU A 182 -0.03 6.33 -17.25
CA GLU A 182 -0.70 6.29 -18.56
C GLU A 182 -1.23 4.90 -18.90
N THR A 183 -0.52 3.84 -18.50
CA THR A 183 -0.95 2.46 -18.74
C THR A 183 -2.28 2.17 -18.02
N VAL A 184 -2.39 2.52 -16.73
CA VAL A 184 -3.60 2.23 -15.94
C VAL A 184 -4.74 3.24 -16.18
N ALA A 185 -4.46 4.42 -16.71
CA ALA A 185 -5.49 5.41 -17.06
C ALA A 185 -6.12 5.18 -18.44
N SER A 186 -5.43 4.49 -19.35
CA SER A 186 -5.91 4.24 -20.72
C SER A 186 -6.74 2.95 -20.84
N LYS A 187 -6.15 1.85 -21.32
CA LYS A 187 -6.80 0.54 -21.52
C LYS A 187 -6.35 -0.50 -20.48
N GLY A 188 -5.65 -0.08 -19.43
CA GLY A 188 -5.01 -0.97 -18.47
C GLY A 188 -3.83 -1.73 -19.09
N PRO A 189 -3.35 -2.81 -18.45
CA PRO A 189 -2.14 -3.55 -18.86
C PRO A 189 -2.27 -4.27 -20.22
N SER A 190 -3.45 -4.25 -20.84
CA SER A 190 -3.67 -4.77 -22.20
C SER A 190 -2.97 -3.94 -23.28
N SER A 191 -2.57 -2.71 -22.97
CA SER A 191 -1.80 -1.84 -23.84
C SER A 191 -0.85 -0.98 -23.00
N LEU A 192 0.42 -1.35 -22.95
CA LEU A 192 1.43 -0.56 -22.24
C LEU A 192 1.55 0.84 -22.85
N SER A 193 1.74 1.83 -21.98
CA SER A 193 2.02 3.20 -22.39
C SER A 193 3.29 3.27 -23.25
N PRO A 194 3.33 4.09 -24.32
CA PRO A 194 4.56 4.32 -25.09
C PRO A 194 5.73 4.83 -24.25
N PHE A 195 5.46 5.54 -23.13
CA PHE A 195 6.50 5.94 -22.18
C PHE A 195 7.28 4.73 -21.62
N CYS A 196 6.63 3.57 -21.49
CA CYS A 196 7.28 2.36 -21.02
C CYS A 196 8.42 1.91 -21.96
N GLY A 197 8.26 2.14 -23.26
CA GLY A 197 9.23 1.78 -24.29
C GLY A 197 10.46 2.71 -24.38
N LEU A 198 10.49 3.80 -23.61
CA LEU A 198 11.63 4.72 -23.55
C LEU A 198 12.77 4.21 -22.64
N PHE A 199 12.50 3.18 -21.85
CA PHE A 199 13.41 2.68 -20.82
C PHE A 199 13.65 1.18 -20.97
N THR A 200 14.86 0.75 -20.62
CA THR A 200 15.24 -0.67 -20.71
C THR A 200 14.73 -1.46 -19.50
N ALA A 201 14.70 -2.79 -19.61
CA ALA A 201 14.34 -3.66 -18.49
C ALA A 201 15.23 -3.46 -17.25
N MET A 202 16.51 -3.13 -17.42
CA MET A 202 17.42 -2.87 -16.30
C MET A 202 17.13 -1.53 -15.63
N GLU A 203 16.72 -0.52 -16.40
CA GLU A 203 16.27 0.76 -15.87
C GLU A 203 14.97 0.61 -15.08
N TRP A 204 14.05 -0.23 -15.55
CA TRP A 204 12.85 -0.58 -14.81
C TRP A 204 13.16 -1.30 -13.49
N LYS A 205 14.14 -2.20 -13.45
CA LYS A 205 14.62 -2.79 -12.18
C LYS A 205 15.18 -1.73 -11.23
N SER A 206 15.97 -0.79 -11.74
CA SER A 206 16.48 0.33 -10.93
C SER A 206 15.37 1.24 -10.42
N TYR A 207 14.33 1.49 -11.21
CA TYR A 207 13.16 2.27 -10.81
C TYR A 207 12.30 1.53 -9.77
N ASP A 208 12.06 0.22 -9.93
CA ASP A 208 11.39 -0.59 -8.91
C ASP A 208 12.14 -0.52 -7.57
N TYR A 209 13.47 -0.66 -7.61
CA TYR A 209 14.30 -0.51 -6.41
C TYR A 209 14.29 0.90 -5.84
N TYR A 210 14.24 1.94 -6.69
CA TYR A 210 14.06 3.33 -6.27
C TYR A 210 12.75 3.53 -5.49
N GLN A 211 11.67 2.87 -5.89
CA GLN A 211 10.40 2.89 -5.15
C GLN A 211 10.46 2.02 -3.88
N ALA A 212 11.16 0.89 -3.91
CA ALA A 212 11.37 0.07 -2.72
C ALA A 212 12.12 0.85 -1.63
N LEU A 213 13.18 1.59 -1.98
CA LEU A 213 13.90 2.45 -1.03
C LEU A 213 13.00 3.53 -0.43
N ASN A 214 12.10 4.12 -1.22
CA ASN A 214 11.12 5.08 -0.72
C ASN A 214 10.23 4.48 0.38
N LYS A 215 9.65 3.32 0.11
CA LYS A 215 8.73 2.67 1.04
C LYS A 215 9.48 2.16 2.27
N TYR A 216 10.63 1.50 2.08
CA TYR A 216 11.43 0.96 3.18
C TYR A 216 11.89 2.04 4.16
N TYR A 217 12.51 3.11 3.66
CA TYR A 217 13.11 4.17 4.47
C TYR A 217 12.16 5.33 4.79
N GLY A 218 11.07 5.47 4.05
CA GLY A 218 10.02 6.45 4.32
C GLY A 218 9.02 5.93 5.35
N HIS A 219 8.44 4.75 5.12
CA HIS A 219 7.27 4.26 5.86
C HIS A 219 7.42 2.85 6.44
N GLY A 220 8.49 2.14 6.09
CA GLY A 220 8.79 0.79 6.57
C GLY A 220 9.77 0.76 7.75
N THR A 221 10.39 -0.40 7.95
CA THR A 221 11.33 -0.68 9.06
C THR A 221 12.64 0.12 8.96
N GLY A 222 12.98 0.65 7.78
CA GLY A 222 14.15 1.52 7.59
C GLY A 222 13.99 2.90 8.22
N ASN A 223 12.77 3.34 8.51
CA ASN A 223 12.52 4.58 9.24
C ASN A 223 12.36 4.30 10.75
N PRO A 224 13.12 4.96 11.64
CA PRO A 224 13.04 4.70 13.08
C PRO A 224 11.66 4.97 13.72
N LEU A 225 10.83 5.81 13.10
CA LEU A 225 9.53 6.19 13.63
C LEU A 225 8.35 5.66 12.82
N ALA A 226 8.53 5.20 11.57
CA ALA A 226 7.39 4.75 10.76
C ALA A 226 6.61 3.56 11.34
N PRO A 227 7.24 2.50 11.90
CA PRO A 227 6.49 1.38 12.51
C PRO A 227 5.54 1.85 13.62
N THR A 228 5.87 2.96 14.29
CA THR A 228 5.01 3.56 15.33
C THR A 228 3.66 4.03 14.78
N LEU A 229 3.60 4.44 13.51
CA LEU A 229 2.34 4.87 12.89
C LEU A 229 1.37 3.70 12.70
N GLY A 230 1.86 2.48 12.50
CA GLY A 230 1.02 1.29 12.36
C GLY A 230 0.46 0.74 13.68
N VAL A 231 0.91 1.25 14.83
CA VAL A 231 0.62 0.66 16.16
C VAL A 231 -0.87 0.63 16.49
N GLY A 232 -1.59 1.72 16.23
CA GLY A 232 -3.03 1.79 16.53
C GLY A 232 -3.83 0.72 15.79
N PHE A 233 -3.57 0.56 14.48
CA PHE A 233 -4.20 -0.50 13.68
C PHE A 233 -3.84 -1.91 14.18
N VAL A 234 -2.58 -2.14 14.61
CA VAL A 234 -2.19 -3.43 15.18
C VAL A 234 -2.92 -3.71 16.50
N ASN A 235 -3.11 -2.70 17.35
CA ASN A 235 -3.89 -2.84 18.58
C ASN A 235 -5.39 -3.07 18.31
N GLU A 236 -5.96 -2.45 17.27
CA GLU A 236 -7.30 -2.77 16.75
C GLU A 236 -7.40 -4.22 16.24
N LEU A 237 -6.40 -4.68 15.49
CA LEU A 237 -6.33 -6.06 15.01
C LEU A 237 -6.27 -7.05 16.18
N ILE A 238 -5.45 -6.80 17.19
CA ILE A 238 -5.37 -7.63 18.40
C ILE A 238 -6.76 -7.73 19.05
N ALA A 239 -7.44 -6.60 19.26
CA ALA A 239 -8.78 -6.55 19.83
C ALA A 239 -9.78 -7.43 19.08
N ARG A 240 -9.77 -7.39 17.75
CA ARG A 240 -10.61 -8.26 16.89
C ARG A 240 -10.21 -9.73 16.96
N LEU A 241 -8.92 -10.06 17.08
CA LEU A 241 -8.46 -11.46 17.13
C LEU A 241 -8.85 -12.16 18.44
N ILE A 242 -8.82 -11.42 19.55
CA ILE A 242 -9.10 -11.95 20.90
C ILE A 242 -10.49 -11.55 21.45
N HIS A 243 -11.30 -10.87 20.63
CA HIS A 243 -12.63 -10.35 20.99
C HIS A 243 -12.65 -9.52 22.28
N SER A 244 -11.71 -8.57 22.41
CA SER A 244 -11.59 -7.68 23.58
C SER A 244 -11.70 -6.22 23.20
N PRO A 245 -11.92 -5.30 24.15
CA PRO A 245 -11.78 -3.86 23.90
C PRO A 245 -10.38 -3.52 23.35
N VAL A 246 -10.31 -2.42 22.59
CA VAL A 246 -9.04 -1.87 22.09
C VAL A 246 -8.23 -1.27 23.25
N HIS A 247 -6.96 -1.67 23.35
CA HIS A 247 -6.02 -1.14 24.32
C HIS A 247 -4.91 -0.38 23.59
N ASP A 248 -5.12 0.92 23.40
CA ASP A 248 -4.19 1.77 22.66
C ASP A 248 -4.18 3.23 23.19
N ARG A 249 -3.04 3.90 23.01
CA ARG A 249 -2.86 5.32 23.36
C ARG A 249 -2.14 6.11 22.25
N THR A 250 -2.22 5.61 21.02
CA THR A 250 -1.52 6.14 19.85
C THR A 250 -2.50 6.88 18.93
N CYS A 251 -2.80 6.33 17.76
CA CYS A 251 -3.64 6.91 16.72
C CYS A 251 -5.10 6.40 16.71
N THR A 252 -5.51 5.59 17.69
CA THR A 252 -6.90 5.12 17.82
C THR A 252 -7.87 6.23 18.23
N ASN A 253 -9.11 6.12 17.76
CA ASN A 253 -10.19 7.01 18.19
C ASN A 253 -11.06 6.28 19.22
N ARG A 254 -10.86 6.60 20.49
CA ARG A 254 -11.57 5.94 21.61
C ARG A 254 -13.10 6.00 21.50
N THR A 255 -13.66 7.03 20.88
CA THR A 255 -15.11 7.13 20.68
C THR A 255 -15.60 6.13 19.64
N LEU A 256 -14.87 5.95 18.54
CA LEU A 256 -15.19 4.94 17.52
C LEU A 256 -14.95 3.52 18.05
N ASP A 257 -13.83 3.31 18.74
CA ASP A 257 -13.37 1.96 19.12
C ASP A 257 -14.07 1.38 20.35
N SER A 258 -14.80 2.21 21.10
CA SER A 258 -15.58 1.78 22.28
C SER A 258 -17.04 1.41 21.96
N SER A 259 -17.48 1.61 20.71
CA SER A 259 -18.85 1.35 20.29
C SER A 259 -18.91 0.16 19.32
N ASN A 260 -19.77 -0.81 19.61
CA ASN A 260 -19.98 -1.97 18.74
C ASN A 260 -20.53 -1.59 17.35
N ALA A 261 -21.16 -0.42 17.22
CA ALA A 261 -21.67 0.06 15.94
C ALA A 261 -20.55 0.51 14.98
N THR A 262 -19.43 0.98 15.53
CA THR A 262 -18.30 1.55 14.77
C THR A 262 -17.03 0.70 14.85
N PHE A 263 -16.96 -0.22 15.82
CA PHE A 263 -15.86 -1.17 15.98
C PHE A 263 -16.35 -2.47 16.67
N PRO A 264 -17.10 -3.34 15.96
CA PRO A 264 -17.47 -4.64 16.50
C PRO A 264 -16.23 -5.54 16.60
N VAL A 265 -16.06 -6.23 17.74
CA VAL A 265 -14.89 -7.10 17.97
C VAL A 265 -15.19 -8.59 17.78
N ASP A 266 -16.44 -8.94 17.49
CA ASP A 266 -16.94 -10.31 17.34
C ASP A 266 -17.40 -10.67 15.91
N ALA A 267 -17.36 -9.71 14.99
CA ALA A 267 -17.63 -9.94 13.57
C ALA A 267 -16.62 -10.94 12.99
N LYS A 268 -17.06 -11.76 12.03
CA LYS A 268 -16.22 -12.83 11.44
C LYS A 268 -15.34 -12.35 10.30
N LEU A 269 -15.73 -11.25 9.67
CA LEU A 269 -15.08 -10.70 8.48
C LEU A 269 -14.94 -9.19 8.67
N TYR A 270 -13.76 -8.67 8.35
CA TYR A 270 -13.43 -7.25 8.40
C TYR A 270 -12.75 -6.87 7.08
N ALA A 271 -12.99 -5.65 6.61
CA ALA A 271 -12.21 -5.06 5.53
C ALA A 271 -11.96 -3.57 5.83
N ASP A 272 -10.69 -3.18 5.88
CA ASP A 272 -10.28 -1.80 6.08
C ASP A 272 -9.55 -1.30 4.83
N PHE A 273 -9.88 -0.10 4.37
CA PHE A 273 -9.30 0.52 3.17
C PHE A 273 -8.46 1.74 3.59
N SER A 274 -7.21 1.78 3.11
CA SER A 274 -6.14 2.69 3.57
C SER A 274 -5.23 3.11 2.40
N HIS A 275 -4.05 3.67 2.70
CA HIS A 275 -3.04 4.08 1.73
C HIS A 275 -1.81 3.20 1.82
N ASP A 276 -1.02 3.19 0.74
CA ASP A 276 0.24 2.48 0.65
C ASP A 276 1.23 2.80 1.80
N ASN A 277 1.39 4.07 2.14
CA ASN A 277 2.28 4.51 3.22
C ASN A 277 1.85 3.96 4.59
N ASP A 278 0.56 4.03 4.90
CA ASP A 278 0.01 3.55 6.17
C ASP A 278 0.02 2.02 6.24
N MET A 279 -0.26 1.35 5.12
CA MET A 279 -0.11 -0.11 5.01
C MET A 279 1.31 -0.56 5.29
N GLU A 280 2.33 0.13 4.76
CA GLU A 280 3.73 -0.20 5.07
C GLU A 280 4.08 0.00 6.55
N ALA A 281 3.60 1.08 7.16
CA ALA A 281 3.78 1.30 8.59
C ALA A 281 3.11 0.20 9.42
N ILE A 282 1.93 -0.28 9.00
CA ILE A 282 1.24 -1.43 9.60
C ILE A 282 2.04 -2.72 9.45
N PHE A 283 2.58 -3.01 8.26
CA PHE A 283 3.39 -4.20 8.02
C PHE A 283 4.66 -4.19 8.87
N ALA A 284 5.28 -3.02 9.02
CA ALA A 284 6.43 -2.83 9.89
C ALA A 284 6.06 -2.99 11.38
N ALA A 285 4.91 -2.46 11.82
CA ALA A 285 4.41 -2.61 13.19
C ALA A 285 4.07 -4.07 13.55
N LEU A 286 3.57 -4.84 12.57
CA LEU A 286 3.35 -6.29 12.67
C LEU A 286 4.64 -7.11 12.66
N GLY A 287 5.77 -6.49 12.30
CA GLY A 287 7.08 -7.13 12.21
C GLY A 287 7.22 -8.06 11.01
N LEU A 288 6.43 -7.88 9.94
CA LEU A 288 6.42 -8.76 8.77
C LEU A 288 7.75 -8.78 8.01
N TYR A 289 8.56 -7.73 8.15
CA TYR A 289 9.87 -7.55 7.51
C TYR A 289 10.98 -7.28 8.54
N ASN A 290 10.84 -7.77 9.77
CA ASN A 290 11.88 -7.62 10.81
C ASN A 290 13.16 -8.42 10.50
N ALA A 291 13.07 -9.46 9.66
CA ALA A 291 14.22 -10.25 9.22
C ALA A 291 14.96 -9.62 8.02
N THR A 292 14.33 -8.66 7.33
CA THR A 292 14.90 -7.99 6.18
C THR A 292 16.05 -7.08 6.61
N ASP A 293 17.24 -7.35 6.11
CA ASP A 293 18.40 -6.48 6.30
C ASP A 293 18.14 -5.09 5.70
N PRO A 294 18.75 -4.02 6.25
CA PRO A 294 18.61 -2.68 5.68
C PRO A 294 18.99 -2.63 4.19
N LEU A 295 18.06 -2.15 3.37
CA LEU A 295 18.25 -2.13 1.92
C LEU A 295 19.44 -1.25 1.50
N PRO A 296 20.38 -1.75 0.68
CA PRO A 296 21.54 -0.95 0.27
C PRO A 296 21.14 0.26 -0.59
N VAL A 297 21.58 1.46 -0.21
CA VAL A 297 21.25 2.71 -0.94
C VAL A 297 22.18 3.01 -2.13
N SER A 298 23.18 2.16 -2.37
CA SER A 298 24.21 2.34 -3.40
C SER A 298 24.33 1.19 -4.40
N SER A 299 23.47 0.17 -4.28
CA SER A 299 23.43 -1.00 -5.16
C SER A 299 22.02 -1.58 -5.16
N ILE A 300 21.60 -2.14 -6.29
CA ILE A 300 20.30 -2.80 -6.40
C ILE A 300 20.29 -4.12 -5.63
N GLN A 301 19.17 -4.41 -4.97
CA GLN A 301 18.84 -5.71 -4.38
C GLN A 301 17.42 -6.07 -4.81
N ASP A 302 17.22 -7.26 -5.36
CA ASP A 302 15.87 -7.70 -5.75
C ASP A 302 15.02 -8.08 -4.52
N ALA A 303 13.74 -8.32 -4.74
CA ALA A 303 12.81 -8.66 -3.68
C ALA A 303 13.20 -9.99 -3.01
N GLU A 304 13.65 -10.97 -3.79
CA GLU A 304 14.05 -12.29 -3.32
C GLU A 304 15.21 -12.24 -2.32
N HIS A 305 16.21 -11.39 -2.56
CA HIS A 305 17.32 -11.15 -1.64
C HIS A 305 16.97 -10.16 -0.51
N SER A 306 15.79 -9.55 -0.56
CA SER A 306 15.24 -8.64 0.47
C SER A 306 14.11 -9.29 1.28
N ASP A 307 14.12 -10.62 1.43
CA ASP A 307 13.08 -11.42 2.09
C ASP A 307 11.65 -11.18 1.57
N GLY A 308 11.54 -10.84 0.29
CA GLY A 308 10.31 -10.49 -0.42
C GLY A 308 9.86 -9.05 -0.24
N PHE A 309 10.70 -8.16 0.31
CA PHE A 309 10.41 -6.73 0.38
C PHE A 309 10.70 -6.03 -0.95
N SER A 310 9.67 -5.44 -1.54
CA SER A 310 9.75 -4.42 -2.58
C SER A 310 8.42 -3.69 -2.62
N ALA A 311 8.40 -2.42 -3.06
CA ALA A 311 7.14 -1.65 -3.14
C ALA A 311 6.10 -2.34 -4.03
N SER A 312 6.53 -3.01 -5.12
CA SER A 312 5.66 -3.74 -6.04
C SER A 312 5.11 -5.05 -5.46
N TRP A 313 5.79 -5.67 -4.49
CA TRP A 313 5.32 -6.89 -3.81
C TRP A 313 4.50 -6.59 -2.56
N THR A 314 4.71 -5.45 -1.92
CA THR A 314 4.03 -5.07 -0.66
C THR A 314 2.80 -4.21 -0.90
N VAL A 315 2.96 -3.08 -1.57
CA VAL A 315 1.93 -2.05 -1.74
C VAL A 315 1.72 -1.63 -3.21
N PRO A 316 1.48 -2.57 -4.14
CA PRO A 316 1.01 -2.22 -5.48
C PRO A 316 -0.39 -1.57 -5.41
N PHE A 317 -0.87 -1.02 -6.54
CA PHE A 317 -2.28 -0.66 -6.64
C PHE A 317 -3.18 -1.86 -6.30
N ALA A 318 -4.26 -1.60 -5.56
CA ALA A 318 -5.16 -2.63 -5.01
C ALA A 318 -4.47 -3.72 -4.17
N ALA A 319 -3.36 -3.37 -3.49
CA ALA A 319 -2.71 -4.23 -2.50
C ALA A 319 -3.69 -4.74 -1.44
N ARG A 320 -3.43 -5.94 -0.92
CA ARG A 320 -4.23 -6.54 0.14
C ARG A 320 -3.36 -7.33 1.12
N MET A 321 -3.70 -7.22 2.39
CA MET A 321 -3.22 -8.11 3.44
C MET A 321 -4.41 -8.90 4.00
N TYR A 322 -4.24 -10.21 4.16
CA TYR A 322 -5.19 -11.05 4.88
C TYR A 322 -4.56 -11.51 6.19
N VAL A 323 -5.29 -11.32 7.29
CA VAL A 323 -4.96 -11.91 8.60
C VAL A 323 -6.04 -12.94 8.91
N GLU A 324 -5.65 -14.20 8.86
CA GLU A 324 -6.57 -15.33 9.02
C GLU A 324 -6.45 -15.88 10.44
N LYS A 325 -7.57 -15.98 11.17
CA LYS A 325 -7.68 -16.83 12.36
C LYS A 325 -8.35 -18.14 11.98
N MET A 326 -7.71 -19.26 12.28
CA MET A 326 -8.19 -20.60 11.95
C MET A 326 -8.09 -21.54 13.13
N ARG A 327 -9.01 -22.50 13.22
CA ARG A 327 -8.97 -23.60 14.19
C ARG A 327 -8.52 -24.86 13.48
N CYS A 328 -7.50 -25.53 14.00
CA CYS A 328 -6.93 -26.74 13.40
C CYS A 328 -6.72 -27.84 14.45
N GLY A 329 -6.71 -29.10 14.01
CA GLY A 329 -6.38 -30.26 14.85
C GLY A 329 -7.50 -30.68 15.82
N ALA A 330 -7.30 -31.82 16.48
CA ALA A 330 -8.22 -32.35 17.49
C ALA A 330 -8.15 -31.57 18.82
N ASP A 331 -7.02 -30.90 19.09
CA ASP A 331 -6.85 -30.02 20.25
C ASP A 331 -7.56 -28.67 20.07
N GLY A 332 -7.99 -28.35 18.84
CA GLY A 332 -8.81 -27.19 18.53
C GLY A 332 -8.11 -25.87 18.82
N LYS A 333 -6.78 -25.81 18.72
CA LYS A 333 -6.01 -24.58 18.88
C LYS A 333 -6.32 -23.58 17.77
N GLU A 334 -6.26 -22.30 18.14
CA GLU A 334 -6.38 -21.18 17.21
C GLU A 334 -5.00 -20.77 16.70
N TYR A 335 -4.91 -20.59 15.38
CA TYR A 335 -3.71 -20.18 14.68
C TYR A 335 -3.96 -18.92 13.88
N ILE A 336 -2.93 -18.08 13.76
CA ILE A 336 -2.89 -16.89 12.92
C ILE A 336 -1.97 -17.14 11.73
N ARG A 337 -2.42 -16.73 10.54
CA ARG A 337 -1.61 -16.64 9.32
C ARG A 337 -1.79 -15.28 8.69
N VAL A 338 -0.70 -14.69 8.20
CA VAL A 338 -0.75 -13.45 7.44
C VAL A 338 -0.37 -13.73 5.99
N LEU A 339 -1.14 -13.20 5.05
CA LEU A 339 -0.81 -13.19 3.63
C LEU A 339 -0.73 -11.74 3.15
N LEU A 340 0.33 -11.43 2.41
CA LEU A 340 0.47 -10.15 1.72
C LEU A 340 0.45 -10.40 0.22
N ASN A 341 -0.54 -9.86 -0.48
CA ASN A 341 -0.73 -10.07 -1.92
C ASN A 341 -0.66 -11.56 -2.32
N ASN A 342 -1.30 -12.42 -1.52
CA ASN A 342 -1.31 -13.89 -1.60
C ASN A 342 -0.01 -14.61 -1.24
N ARG A 343 1.09 -13.92 -0.95
CA ARG A 343 2.30 -14.52 -0.38
C ARG A 343 2.06 -14.78 1.12
N VAL A 344 2.25 -16.02 1.57
CA VAL A 344 2.24 -16.35 3.00
C VAL A 344 3.47 -15.73 3.65
N MET A 345 3.26 -14.90 4.67
CA MET A 345 4.34 -14.24 5.39
C MET A 345 4.91 -15.16 6.46
N PRO A 346 6.24 -15.35 6.51
CA PRO A 346 6.88 -16.12 7.57
C PRO A 346 6.90 -15.30 8.86
N LEU A 347 6.00 -15.62 9.81
CA LEU A 347 5.88 -14.89 11.08
C LEU A 347 7.00 -15.28 12.06
N HIS A 348 8.23 -14.85 11.75
CA HIS A 348 9.44 -15.19 12.52
C HIS A 348 9.35 -14.78 13.99
N THR A 349 8.65 -13.67 14.29
CA THR A 349 8.54 -13.09 15.64
C THR A 349 7.75 -13.94 16.63
N CYS A 350 6.93 -14.88 16.16
CA CYS A 350 6.10 -15.75 17.00
C CYS A 350 6.40 -17.25 16.84
N GLY A 351 7.49 -17.61 16.17
CA GLY A 351 7.89 -19.01 15.97
C GLY A 351 6.95 -19.77 15.04
N ALA A 352 6.68 -19.19 13.87
CA ALA A 352 5.77 -19.80 12.88
C ALA A 352 6.14 -21.25 12.53
N ASP A 353 5.11 -22.08 12.32
CA ASP A 353 5.27 -23.43 11.79
C ASP A 353 5.65 -23.43 10.29
N GLY A 354 5.86 -24.63 9.72
CA GLY A 354 6.22 -24.79 8.30
C GLY A 354 5.16 -24.31 7.30
N LEU A 355 3.97 -23.90 7.76
CA LEU A 355 2.90 -23.30 6.96
C LEU A 355 2.76 -21.78 7.19
N GLY A 356 3.69 -21.17 7.93
CA GLY A 356 3.70 -19.74 8.23
C GLY A 356 2.69 -19.33 9.30
N ARG A 357 2.30 -20.25 10.20
CA ARG A 357 1.26 -20.00 11.21
C ARG A 357 1.84 -19.95 12.62
N CYS A 358 1.33 -19.05 13.45
CA CYS A 358 1.59 -19.03 14.88
C CYS A 358 0.32 -19.36 15.67
N THR A 359 0.45 -19.86 16.89
CA THR A 359 -0.71 -19.89 17.80
C THR A 359 -1.19 -18.45 18.05
N LEU A 360 -2.48 -18.26 18.32
CA LEU A 360 -3.04 -16.93 18.63
C LEU A 360 -2.27 -16.25 19.77
N ASP A 361 -2.00 -16.98 20.85
CA ASP A 361 -1.28 -16.45 22.01
C ASP A 361 0.14 -16.02 21.64
N SER A 362 0.91 -16.86 20.92
CA SER A 362 2.27 -16.52 20.49
C SER A 362 2.27 -15.32 19.53
N PHE A 363 1.30 -15.23 18.62
CA PHE A 363 1.15 -14.09 17.72
C PHE A 363 0.91 -12.80 18.51
N VAL A 364 -0.09 -12.75 19.39
CA VAL A 364 -0.39 -11.56 20.20
C VAL A 364 0.78 -11.20 21.12
N GLN A 365 1.45 -12.20 21.70
CA GLN A 365 2.63 -11.97 22.55
C GLN A 365 3.78 -11.33 21.77
N SER A 366 4.01 -11.75 20.52
CA SER A 366 5.07 -11.20 19.65
C SER A 366 4.87 -9.73 19.28
N LEU A 367 3.63 -9.23 19.33
CA LEU A 367 3.28 -7.83 19.04
C LEU A 367 3.56 -6.90 20.24
N ASN A 368 4.65 -7.14 20.97
CA ASN A 368 5.02 -6.36 22.16
C ASN A 368 5.32 -4.89 21.83
N PHE A 369 5.90 -4.60 20.66
CA PHE A 369 6.15 -3.24 20.19
C PHE A 369 4.85 -2.45 20.10
N ALA A 370 3.84 -2.99 19.40
CA ALA A 370 2.54 -2.32 19.27
C ALA A 370 1.78 -2.24 20.60
N ARG A 371 1.73 -3.33 21.37
CA ARG A 371 1.09 -3.33 22.70
C ARG A 371 1.78 -2.37 23.69
N GLY A 372 3.06 -2.10 23.49
CA GLY A 372 3.84 -1.12 24.25
C GLY A 372 3.65 0.34 23.80
N GLY A 373 2.85 0.60 22.75
CA GLY A 373 2.66 1.94 22.18
C GLY A 373 3.75 2.36 21.17
N GLY A 374 4.58 1.42 20.70
CA GLY A 374 5.68 1.70 19.80
C GLY A 374 6.66 2.72 20.38
N ARG A 375 7.00 3.74 19.57
CA ARG A 375 7.75 4.93 20.01
C ARG A 375 6.89 6.18 19.95
N TRP A 376 5.59 6.05 20.26
CA TRP A 376 4.61 7.13 20.10
C TRP A 376 4.95 8.37 20.93
N GLU A 377 5.65 8.21 22.05
CA GLU A 377 6.17 9.31 22.84
C GLU A 377 7.08 10.25 22.03
N ARG A 378 7.79 9.73 21.03
CA ARG A 378 8.68 10.52 20.16
C ARG A 378 7.94 11.37 19.14
N CYS A 379 6.64 11.15 18.93
CA CYS A 379 5.84 11.98 18.01
C CYS A 379 5.76 13.44 18.45
N TYR A 380 5.96 13.73 19.75
CA TYR A 380 5.79 15.04 20.35
C TYR A 380 7.03 15.53 21.12
N ILE A 381 8.15 14.81 21.03
CA ILE A 381 9.43 15.24 21.59
C ILE A 381 10.24 15.86 20.45
N SER A 382 10.56 17.14 20.59
CA SER A 382 11.39 17.92 19.66
C SER A 382 12.87 17.59 19.80
#